data_AF-A0A1Q7ADE2-F1
#
_entry.id   AF-A0A1Q7ADE2-F1
#
_cell.length_a   1.000
_cell.length_b   1.000
_cell.length_c   1.000
_cell.angle_alpha   90.00
_cell.angle_beta   90.00
_cell.angle_gamma   90.00
#
_symmetry.space_group_name_H-M   'P 1'
#
loop_
_entity.id
_entity.type
_entity.pdbx_description
1 polymer ?
#
loop_
_entity_poly.entity_id
_entity_poly.type
_entity_poly.pdbx_seq_one_letter_code
_entity_poly.pdbx_strand_id
1 'polypeptide(L)'
;MTPDVLTVRPQQTLGEVAHTMVERDIRAMPVVDDAGSLIGMVTHRELLRYLIPDFLQRTKSGEFRAPTHSQLQRGTADPRLIAVKDAMARSVLCLSEDQTLSDVANLMSSKDVDRFPVVREGVVVGFLTRADVIRRLIAP
;
A
#
# COMPACT_ATOMS: atom_id res chain seq x y z
N MET A 1 0.42 17.60 4.24
CA MET A 1 -0.61 16.54 4.29
C MET A 1 -1.55 16.78 3.12
N THR A 2 -1.92 15.73 2.40
CA THR A 2 -3.00 15.81 1.42
C THR A 2 -4.31 15.52 2.14
N PRO A 3 -5.19 16.52 2.35
CA PRO A 3 -6.54 16.26 2.81
C PRO A 3 -7.31 15.56 1.69
N ASP A 4 -8.26 14.69 2.05
CA ASP A 4 -9.02 13.82 1.14
C ASP A 4 -8.20 12.62 0.60
N VAL A 5 -7.94 11.67 1.51
CA VAL A 5 -7.24 10.43 1.17
C VAL A 5 -8.20 9.45 0.55
N LEU A 6 -7.87 8.97 -0.65
CA LEU A 6 -8.61 7.86 -1.24
C LEU A 6 -8.31 6.58 -0.44
N THR A 7 -9.33 6.09 0.24
CA THR A 7 -9.31 4.86 1.03
C THR A 7 -10.08 3.76 0.31
N VAL A 8 -9.82 2.50 0.69
CA VAL A 8 -10.52 1.33 0.15
C VAL A 8 -11.10 0.49 1.28
N ARG A 9 -12.12 -0.29 0.96
CA ARG A 9 -12.81 -1.19 1.89
C ARG A 9 -12.24 -2.61 1.79
N PRO A 10 -12.24 -3.37 2.90
CA PRO A 10 -11.68 -4.73 2.92
C PRO A 10 -12.40 -5.71 1.99
N GLN A 11 -13.66 -5.45 1.62
CA GLN A 11 -14.47 -6.28 0.74
C GLN A 11 -14.31 -5.93 -0.75
N GLN A 12 -13.73 -4.78 -1.09
CA GLN A 12 -13.42 -4.46 -2.48
C GLN A 12 -12.43 -5.49 -3.03
N THR A 13 -12.44 -5.66 -4.34
CA THR A 13 -11.54 -6.58 -5.02
C THR A 13 -10.21 -5.89 -5.32
N LEU A 14 -9.14 -6.68 -5.40
CA LEU A 14 -7.82 -6.18 -5.75
C LEU A 14 -7.82 -5.56 -7.17
N GLY A 15 -8.67 -6.06 -8.07
CA GLY A 15 -8.87 -5.51 -9.40
C GLY A 15 -9.46 -4.09 -9.40
N GLU A 16 -10.50 -3.84 -8.59
CA GLU A 16 -11.08 -2.50 -8.43
C GLU A 16 -10.05 -1.51 -7.86
N VAL A 17 -9.29 -1.95 -6.85
CA VAL A 17 -8.24 -1.14 -6.25
C VAL A 17 -7.11 -0.88 -7.24
N ALA A 18 -6.65 -1.89 -7.98
CA ALA A 18 -5.62 -1.75 -9.00
C ALA A 18 -6.02 -0.75 -10.08
N HIS A 19 -7.27 -0.82 -10.54
CA HIS A 19 -7.81 0.12 -11.52
C HIS A 19 -7.77 1.55 -10.98
N THR A 20 -8.30 1.78 -9.77
CA THR A 20 -8.28 3.10 -9.11
C THR A 20 -6.85 3.63 -8.94
N MET A 21 -5.91 2.78 -8.54
CA MET A 21 -4.51 3.15 -8.34
C MET A 21 -3.84 3.58 -9.64
N VAL A 22 -4.08 2.87 -10.75
CA VAL A 22 -3.51 3.21 -12.06
C VAL A 22 -4.15 4.46 -12.64
N GLU A 23 -5.48 4.56 -12.62
CA GLU A 23 -6.20 5.70 -13.19
C GLU A 23 -5.89 7.02 -12.50
N ARG A 24 -5.60 6.98 -11.20
CA ARG A 24 -5.37 8.17 -10.38
C ARG A 24 -3.90 8.40 -10.04
N ASP A 25 -2.98 7.59 -10.57
CA ASP A 25 -1.54 7.58 -10.26
C ASP A 25 -1.25 7.52 -8.74
N ILE A 26 -1.98 6.63 -8.04
CA ILE A 26 -1.88 6.46 -6.59
C ILE A 26 -1.08 5.20 -6.29
N ARG A 27 0.04 5.36 -5.57
CA ARG A 27 0.96 4.25 -5.28
C ARG A 27 0.60 3.42 -4.05
N ALA A 28 -0.26 3.95 -3.19
CA ALA A 28 -0.74 3.28 -1.98
C ALA A 28 -2.09 3.85 -1.52
N MET A 29 -2.94 2.98 -1.00
CA MET A 29 -4.25 3.32 -0.46
C MET A 29 -4.42 2.68 0.93
N PRO A 30 -4.80 3.46 1.96
CA PRO A 30 -5.20 2.89 3.24
C PRO A 30 -6.48 2.06 3.10
N VAL A 31 -6.52 0.92 3.78
CA VAL A 31 -7.72 0.10 3.91
C VAL A 31 -8.39 0.46 5.22
N VAL A 32 -9.68 0.81 5.17
CA VAL A 32 -10.45 1.24 6.33
C VAL A 32 -11.71 0.40 6.54
N ASP A 33 -12.10 0.23 7.80
CA ASP A 33 -13.40 -0.35 8.17
C ASP A 33 -14.55 0.65 8.01
N ASP A 34 -15.78 0.23 8.32
CA ASP A 34 -17.00 1.04 8.21
C ASP A 34 -16.97 2.32 9.06
N ALA A 35 -16.21 2.33 10.16
CA ALA A 35 -16.01 3.51 11.00
C ALA A 35 -14.90 4.45 10.47
N GLY A 36 -14.19 4.06 9.40
CA GLY A 36 -13.05 4.80 8.85
C GLY A 36 -11.72 4.48 9.54
N SER A 37 -11.70 3.48 10.43
CA SER A 37 -10.50 3.08 11.16
C SER A 37 -9.53 2.36 10.23
N LEU A 38 -8.25 2.68 10.35
CA LEU A 38 -7.19 2.03 9.56
C LEU A 38 -7.04 0.56 9.97
N ILE A 39 -7.24 -0.37 9.01
CA ILE A 39 -7.10 -1.81 9.23
C ILE A 39 -6.02 -2.46 8.34
N GLY A 40 -5.48 -1.72 7.38
CA GLY A 40 -4.45 -2.21 6.49
C GLY A 40 -4.04 -1.20 5.43
N MET A 41 -3.19 -1.65 4.51
CA MET A 41 -2.74 -0.84 3.37
C MET A 41 -2.58 -1.73 2.14
N VAL A 42 -2.97 -1.20 0.98
CA VAL A 42 -2.63 -1.78 -0.33
C VAL A 42 -1.65 -0.85 -1.02
N THR A 43 -0.52 -1.39 -1.46
CA THR A 43 0.46 -0.68 -2.28
C THR A 43 0.68 -1.42 -3.60
N HIS A 44 1.40 -0.81 -4.54
CA HIS A 44 1.87 -1.51 -5.74
C HIS A 44 2.61 -2.82 -5.41
N ARG A 45 3.28 -2.92 -4.25
CA ARG A 45 3.94 -4.17 -3.84
C ARG A 45 2.94 -5.30 -3.65
N GLU A 46 1.82 -5.02 -2.98
CA GLU A 46 0.76 -6.01 -2.83
C GLU A 46 0.14 -6.33 -4.19
N LEU A 47 -0.20 -5.34 -5.01
CA LEU A 47 -0.71 -5.59 -6.36
C LEU A 47 0.22 -6.49 -7.18
N LEU A 48 1.51 -6.17 -7.26
CA LEU A 48 2.48 -6.95 -8.02
C LEU A 48 2.65 -8.37 -7.47
N ARG A 49 2.57 -8.56 -6.15
CA ARG A 49 2.62 -9.90 -5.53
C ARG A 49 1.49 -10.82 -6.02
N TYR A 50 0.30 -10.26 -6.29
CA TYR A 50 -0.86 -11.05 -6.73
C TYR A 50 -1.06 -11.04 -8.26
N LEU A 51 -0.55 -10.02 -8.95
CA LEU A 51 -0.68 -9.86 -10.41
C LEU A 51 0.46 -10.52 -11.20
N ILE A 52 1.66 -10.62 -10.61
CA ILE A 52 2.80 -11.27 -11.26
C ILE A 52 2.77 -12.76 -10.90
N PRO A 53 2.79 -13.65 -11.90
CA PRO A 53 2.89 -15.08 -11.65
C PRO A 53 4.18 -15.44 -10.91
N ASP A 54 4.08 -16.35 -9.93
CA ASP A 54 5.20 -16.84 -9.11
C ASP A 54 6.42 -17.36 -9.92
N PHE A 55 6.22 -17.77 -11.19
CA PHE A 55 7.29 -18.29 -12.04
C PHE A 55 8.15 -17.20 -12.72
N LEU A 56 7.74 -15.94 -12.68
CA LEU A 56 8.59 -14.83 -13.12
C LEU A 56 9.60 -14.41 -12.05
N GLN A 57 9.56 -15.03 -10.85
CA GLN A 57 10.57 -14.83 -9.82
C GLN A 57 11.87 -15.52 -10.22
N ARG A 58 12.81 -14.72 -10.74
CA ARG A 58 14.17 -15.12 -11.13
C ARG A 58 14.87 -15.83 -9.96
N THR A 59 15.39 -17.04 -10.18
CA THR A 59 16.25 -17.70 -9.20
C THR A 59 17.56 -16.92 -9.03
N LYS A 60 18.28 -17.14 -7.93
CA LYS A 60 19.64 -16.58 -7.75
C LYS A 60 20.62 -17.01 -8.86
N SER A 61 20.34 -18.10 -9.59
CA SER A 61 21.12 -18.60 -10.73
C SER A 61 20.77 -17.93 -12.07
N GLY A 62 19.74 -17.08 -12.14
CA GLY A 62 19.30 -16.45 -13.39
C GLY A 62 18.46 -17.34 -14.30
N GLU A 63 18.12 -18.55 -13.86
CA GLU A 63 17.28 -19.49 -14.61
C GLU A 63 15.80 -19.24 -14.32
N PHE A 64 14.97 -19.29 -15.37
CA PHE A 64 13.53 -19.31 -15.21
C PHE A 64 13.10 -20.72 -14.79
N ARG A 65 12.50 -20.84 -13.59
CA ARG A 65 11.91 -22.11 -13.16
C ARG A 65 10.51 -22.24 -13.77
N ALA A 66 10.30 -23.25 -14.60
CA ALA A 66 8.96 -23.66 -15.01
C ALA A 66 8.14 -24.01 -13.74
N PRO A 67 6.89 -23.52 -13.60
CA PRO A 67 6.13 -23.72 -12.38
C PRO A 67 5.70 -25.18 -12.19
N THR A 68 5.61 -25.61 -10.92
CA THR A 68 4.87 -26.83 -10.56
C THR A 68 3.36 -26.58 -10.59
N HIS A 69 2.55 -27.65 -10.75
CA HIS A 69 1.08 -27.59 -10.77
C HIS A 69 0.48 -26.83 -9.56
N SER A 70 1.11 -26.90 -8.38
CA SER A 70 0.70 -26.17 -7.18
C SER A 70 1.11 -24.68 -7.16
N GLN A 71 2.13 -24.29 -7.93
CA GLN A 71 2.58 -22.90 -8.05
C GLN A 71 1.76 -22.14 -9.11
N LEU A 72 1.31 -22.84 -10.16
CA LEU A 72 0.34 -22.31 -11.12
C LEU A 72 -0.96 -21.86 -10.46
N GLN A 73 -1.34 -22.42 -9.31
CA GLN A 73 -2.55 -22.00 -8.58
C GLN A 73 -2.32 -20.81 -7.64
N ARG A 74 -1.08 -20.50 -7.25
CA ARG A 74 -0.77 -19.35 -6.39
C ARG A 74 -0.56 -18.03 -7.14
N GLY A 75 -0.13 -18.11 -8.41
CA GLY A 75 0.12 -16.95 -9.26
C GLY A 75 -0.95 -16.65 -10.32
N THR A 76 -2.18 -17.16 -10.18
CA THR A 76 -3.24 -17.03 -11.21
C THR A 76 -4.62 -16.70 -10.65
N ALA A 77 -4.71 -16.27 -9.38
CA ALA A 77 -5.98 -15.78 -8.87
C ALA A 77 -6.34 -14.47 -9.60
N ASP A 78 -7.44 -14.48 -10.35
CA ASP A 78 -7.96 -13.30 -11.02
C ASP A 78 -8.10 -12.19 -9.96
N PRO A 79 -7.42 -11.03 -10.11
CA PRO A 79 -7.47 -9.96 -9.11
C PRO A 79 -8.89 -9.45 -8.86
N ARG A 80 -9.81 -9.66 -9.80
CA ARG A 80 -11.25 -9.35 -9.65
C ARG A 80 -11.98 -10.27 -8.67
N LEU A 81 -11.34 -11.34 -8.22
CA LEU A 81 -11.89 -12.32 -7.26
C LEU A 81 -11.20 -12.26 -5.90
N ILE A 82 -10.08 -11.54 -5.78
CA ILE A 82 -9.31 -11.44 -4.53
C ILE A 82 -9.83 -10.26 -3.73
N ALA A 83 -10.34 -10.48 -2.52
CA ALA A 83 -10.72 -9.39 -1.64
C ALA A 83 -9.48 -8.68 -1.07
N VAL A 84 -9.55 -7.36 -0.92
CA VAL A 84 -8.48 -6.53 -0.37
C VAL A 84 -8.00 -7.04 0.99
N LYS A 85 -8.91 -7.46 1.87
CA LYS A 85 -8.57 -7.99 3.20
C LYS A 85 -7.66 -9.22 3.18
N ASP A 86 -7.65 -9.97 2.08
CA ASP A 86 -6.86 -11.19 1.91
C ASP A 86 -5.48 -10.89 1.30
N ALA A 87 -5.30 -9.69 0.74
CA ALA A 87 -4.11 -9.23 0.05
C ALA A 87 -3.34 -8.10 0.75
N MET A 88 -4.03 -7.31 1.58
CA MET A 88 -3.48 -6.09 2.19
C MET A 88 -2.34 -6.38 3.18
N ALA A 89 -1.43 -5.43 3.31
CA ALA A 89 -0.50 -5.40 4.41
C ALA A 89 -1.23 -5.01 5.70
N ARG A 90 -1.16 -5.86 6.74
CA ARG A 90 -1.79 -5.62 8.05
C ARG A 90 -0.91 -4.80 9.00
N SER A 91 0.42 -4.94 8.89
CA SER A 91 1.36 -4.14 9.67
C SER A 91 1.62 -2.83 8.93
N VAL A 92 0.85 -1.81 9.31
CA VAL A 92 0.92 -0.48 8.69
C VAL A 92 1.53 0.49 9.70
N LEU A 93 2.65 1.09 9.32
CA LEU A 93 3.20 2.20 10.06
C LEU A 93 2.41 3.46 9.70
N CYS A 94 1.74 4.05 10.69
CA CYS A 94 0.96 5.28 10.55
C CYS A 94 1.54 6.38 11.43
N LEU A 95 1.14 7.61 11.14
CA LEU A 95 1.49 8.78 11.92
C LEU A 95 0.28 9.28 12.70
N SER A 96 0.49 9.81 13.90
CA SER A 96 -0.51 10.66 14.53
C SER A 96 -0.49 12.03 13.84
N GLU A 97 -1.64 12.67 13.74
CA GLU A 97 -1.74 14.04 13.20
C GLU A 97 -0.96 15.09 14.00
N ASP A 98 -0.70 14.83 15.28
CA ASP A 98 0.03 15.72 16.17
C ASP A 98 1.55 15.50 16.13
N GLN A 99 2.03 14.51 15.33
CA GLN A 99 3.46 14.26 15.21
C GLN A 99 4.19 15.39 14.47
N THR A 100 5.35 15.76 14.98
CA THR A 100 6.16 16.84 14.41
C THR A 100 6.80 16.40 13.09
N LEU A 101 7.07 17.37 12.21
CA LEU A 101 7.75 17.09 10.94
C LEU A 101 9.14 16.47 11.14
N SER A 102 9.84 16.84 12.22
CA SER A 102 11.15 16.28 12.58
C SER A 102 11.07 14.79 12.91
N ASP A 103 10.07 14.39 13.70
CA ASP A 103 9.85 12.98 14.06
C ASP A 103 9.50 12.16 12.82
N VAL A 104 8.65 12.69 11.95
CA VAL A 104 8.31 12.07 10.67
C VAL A 104 9.55 11.88 9.80
N ALA A 105 10.40 12.90 9.66
CA ALA A 105 11.61 12.81 8.84
C ALA A 105 12.60 11.77 9.38
N ASN A 106 12.74 11.69 10.71
CA ASN A 106 13.55 10.66 11.37
C ASN A 106 12.98 9.25 11.14
N LEU A 107 11.66 9.10 11.23
CA LEU A 107 10.99 7.82 10.97
C LEU A 107 11.17 7.38 9.51
N MET A 108 10.97 8.30 8.56
CA MET A 108 11.20 8.09 7.13
C MET A 108 12.64 7.63 6.83
N SER A 109 13.62 8.17 7.54
CA SER A 109 15.04 7.90 7.30
C SER A 109 15.49 6.60 7.95
N SER A 110 14.97 6.30 9.15
CA SER A 110 15.37 5.10 9.92
C SER A 110 14.64 3.82 9.50
N LYS A 111 13.41 3.92 8.98
CA LYS A 111 12.57 2.75 8.64
C LYS A 111 12.51 2.46 7.15
N ASP A 112 13.15 3.28 6.31
CA ASP A 112 13.06 3.21 4.84
C ASP A 112 11.60 3.17 4.33
N VAL A 113 10.74 3.96 4.97
CA VAL A 113 9.33 4.12 4.60
C VAL A 113 9.16 5.51 4.00
N ASP A 114 8.51 5.59 2.84
CA ASP A 114 8.35 6.82 2.07
C ASP A 114 6.95 7.42 2.17
N ARG A 115 6.01 6.74 2.83
CA ARG A 115 4.60 7.16 2.91
C ARG A 115 3.89 6.61 4.15
N PHE A 116 2.97 7.40 4.69
CA PHE A 116 2.24 7.07 5.90
C PHE A 116 0.78 7.53 5.79
N PRO A 117 -0.19 6.70 6.20
CA PRO A 117 -1.49 7.18 6.63
C PRO A 117 -1.30 8.01 7.89
N VAL A 118 -1.98 9.14 7.96
CA VAL A 118 -2.10 9.97 9.16
C VAL A 118 -3.44 9.64 9.80
N VAL A 119 -3.42 9.33 11.09
CA VAL A 119 -4.59 8.91 11.85
C VAL A 119 -4.87 9.85 13.03
N ARG A 120 -6.15 10.06 13.32
CA ARG A 120 -6.67 10.70 14.54
C ARG A 120 -7.63 9.71 15.19
N GLU A 121 -7.34 9.28 16.41
CA GLU A 121 -8.17 8.28 17.13
C GLU A 121 -8.43 6.99 16.32
N GLY A 122 -7.43 6.55 15.55
CA GLY A 122 -7.52 5.36 14.69
C GLY A 122 -8.16 5.59 13.32
N VAL A 123 -8.86 6.72 13.12
CA VAL A 123 -9.49 7.10 11.85
C VAL A 123 -8.47 7.74 10.93
N VAL A 124 -8.47 7.35 9.64
CA VAL A 124 -7.59 7.97 8.63
C VAL A 124 -8.07 9.39 8.32
N VAL A 125 -7.23 10.38 8.59
CA VAL A 125 -7.51 11.81 8.34
C VAL A 125 -6.61 12.42 7.26
N GLY A 126 -5.54 11.73 6.88
CA GLY A 126 -4.57 12.26 5.95
C GLY A 126 -3.60 11.22 5.42
N PHE A 127 -2.85 11.60 4.40
CA PHE A 127 -1.75 10.81 3.86
C PHE A 127 -0.55 11.73 3.69
N LEU A 128 0.62 11.22 4.05
CA LEU A 128 1.86 11.96 4.01
C LEU A 128 2.92 11.16 3.28
N THR A 129 3.47 11.74 2.21
CA THR A 129 4.57 11.15 1.45
C THR A 129 5.88 11.90 1.70
N ARG A 130 7.00 11.26 1.38
CA ARG A 130 8.33 11.90 1.39
C ARG A 130 8.36 13.13 0.48
N ALA A 131 7.66 13.10 -0.65
CA ALA A 131 7.54 14.25 -1.54
C ALA A 131 6.82 15.43 -0.85
N ASP A 132 5.80 15.17 -0.04
CA ASP A 132 5.10 16.22 0.72
C ASP A 132 6.00 16.84 1.79
N VAL A 133 6.78 16.02 2.49
CA VAL A 133 7.77 16.49 3.47
C VAL A 133 8.83 17.35 2.79
N ILE A 134 9.44 16.86 1.70
CA ILE A 134 10.44 17.63 0.94
C ILE A 134 9.85 18.94 0.45
N ARG A 135 8.66 18.92 -0.18
CA ARG A 135 7.97 20.12 -0.67
C ARG A 135 7.76 21.12 0.46
N ARG A 136 7.41 20.68 1.67
CA ARG A 136 7.20 21.57 2.82
C ARG A 136 8.50 22.17 3.37
N LEU A 137 9.61 21.45 3.29
CA LEU A 137 10.92 21.91 3.77
C LEU A 137 11.60 22.90 2.81
N ILE A 138 11.31 22.82 1.52
CA ILE A 138 11.92 23.69 0.48
C ILE A 138 10.98 24.77 -0.04
N ALA A 139 9.69 24.73 0.32
CA ALA A 139 8.75 25.78 -0.05
C ALA A 139 9.17 27.10 0.63
N PRO A 140 9.14 28.23 -0.09
CA PRO A 140 9.47 29.54 0.45
C PRO A 140 8.50 30.00 1.55
#